data_AF-A0A842SZH0-F1
#
_entry.id   AF-A0A842SZH0-F1
#
_cell.length_a   1.000
_cell.length_b   1.000
_cell.length_c   1.000
_cell.angle_alpha   90.00
_cell.angle_beta   90.00
_cell.angle_gamma   90.00
#
_symmetry.space_group_name_H-M   'P 1'
#
loop_
_entity.id
_entity.type
_entity.pdbx_description
1 polymer ?
#
loop_
_entity_poly.entity_id
_entity_poly.type
_entity_poly.pdbx_seq_one_letter_code
_entity_poly.pdbx_strand_id
1 'polypeptide(L)'
;MEKNPKEMKEWREVNPKNYTKYEIRLKYEEDARNYMSKLLRDKGFIHIEPEPQKIAGYEIDIYATEGTNRTGYVPKAFGEVTMIKSSGIKNKAEKFANWLYRMRGREYKPNKGDYAFFVCPPTSVTKGTQEILEANDIELYKFQSTNVQELLRQIKEKPSEALPEGTKITPEEEGGAGEEEVLFVKESKYSLQDVPGIGPAYAEKLNTAGIHTIKDLLACNVKMKAKEIHGVGVGSLNKWRQNARQIMEE
;
A
#
# COMPACT_ATOMS: atom_id res chain seq x y z
N MET A 1 -13.27 19.75 24.94
CA MET A 1 -11.93 20.32 24.70
C MET A 1 -11.38 19.64 23.46
N GLU A 2 -11.47 20.32 22.33
CA GLU A 2 -11.06 19.81 21.02
C GLU A 2 -9.53 19.85 20.97
N LYS A 3 -8.89 18.67 20.98
CA LYS A 3 -7.42 18.61 20.98
C LYS A 3 -6.88 19.06 19.62
N ASN A 4 -5.82 19.86 19.67
CA ASN A 4 -5.20 20.50 18.52
C ASN A 4 -4.73 19.44 17.50
N PRO A 5 -5.00 19.59 16.18
CA PRO A 5 -4.55 18.66 15.14
C PRO A 5 -3.05 18.37 15.12
N LYS A 6 -2.21 19.27 15.66
CA LYS A 6 -0.77 19.02 15.84
C LYS A 6 -0.46 18.00 16.94
N GLU A 7 -1.21 17.99 18.04
CA GLU A 7 -1.02 17.04 19.15
C GLU A 7 -1.44 15.62 18.76
N MET A 8 -2.40 15.45 17.84
CA MET A 8 -2.74 14.13 17.28
C MET A 8 -1.66 13.55 16.36
N LYS A 9 -0.76 14.40 15.85
CA LYS A 9 0.41 13.98 15.05
C LYS A 9 1.57 13.54 15.94
N GLU A 10 1.70 14.13 17.13
CA GLU A 10 2.75 13.84 18.12
C GLU A 10 2.44 12.65 19.04
N TRP A 11 1.16 12.38 19.38
CA TRP A 11 0.77 11.15 20.11
C TRP A 11 0.92 9.86 19.29
N ARG A 12 1.38 10.01 18.04
CA ARG A 12 1.70 8.93 17.13
C ARG A 12 3.20 8.62 17.06
N GLU A 13 3.89 8.67 18.20
CA GLU A 13 4.90 7.64 18.49
C GLU A 13 4.19 6.28 18.69
N VAL A 14 3.47 5.86 17.64
CA VAL A 14 2.57 4.70 17.69
C VAL A 14 3.43 3.47 17.62
N ASN A 15 3.19 2.59 18.58
CA ASN A 15 3.47 1.17 18.49
C ASN A 15 3.60 0.70 17.02
N PRO A 16 4.81 0.31 16.57
CA PRO A 16 5.10 -0.08 15.19
C PRO A 16 4.18 -1.20 14.66
N LYS A 17 3.49 -1.89 15.57
CA LYS A 17 2.50 -2.95 15.31
C LYS A 17 1.21 -2.46 14.64
N ASN A 18 0.96 -1.15 14.57
CA ASN A 18 -0.27 -0.59 14.00
C ASN A 18 -0.13 -0.08 12.56
N TYR A 19 1.04 -0.20 11.93
CA TYR A 19 1.23 0.25 10.55
C TYR A 19 0.50 -0.66 9.57
N THR A 20 -0.45 -0.08 8.84
CA THR A 20 -1.08 -0.71 7.69
C THR A 20 -0.08 -0.87 6.55
N LYS A 21 -0.31 -1.84 5.64
CA LYS A 21 0.51 -1.99 4.41
C LYS A 21 0.61 -0.70 3.59
N TYR A 22 -0.41 0.14 3.65
CA TYR A 22 -0.42 1.44 2.99
C TYR A 22 0.51 2.45 3.68
N GLU A 23 0.50 2.55 5.01
CA GLU A 23 1.41 3.43 5.75
C GLU A 23 2.87 3.01 5.60
N ILE A 24 3.15 1.69 5.59
CA ILE A 24 4.49 1.17 5.28
C ILE A 24 4.92 1.60 3.87
N ARG A 25 3.99 1.56 2.91
CA ARG A 25 4.25 2.01 1.53
C ARG A 25 4.55 3.50 1.46
N LEU A 26 3.75 4.33 2.11
CA LEU A 26 4.01 5.77 2.17
C LEU A 26 5.38 6.08 2.78
N LYS A 27 5.77 5.36 3.84
CA LYS A 27 7.10 5.51 4.46
C LYS A 27 8.22 5.13 3.51
N TYR A 28 8.06 4.06 2.74
CA TYR A 28 9.04 3.70 1.73
C TYR A 28 9.12 4.73 0.60
N GLU A 29 7.99 5.23 0.12
CA GLU A 29 7.94 6.26 -0.91
C GLU A 29 8.60 7.56 -0.44
N GLU A 30 8.39 7.95 0.82
CA GLU A 30 9.06 9.07 1.47
C GLU A 30 10.58 8.87 1.52
N ASP A 31 11.04 7.71 2.02
CA ASP A 31 12.47 7.39 2.08
C ASP A 31 13.12 7.32 0.69
N ALA A 32 12.41 6.73 -0.28
CA ALA A 32 12.85 6.67 -1.67
C ALA A 32 12.95 8.08 -2.29
N ARG A 33 11.97 8.96 -2.02
CA ARG A 33 11.99 10.35 -2.47
C ARG A 33 13.18 11.10 -1.86
N ASN A 34 13.47 10.91 -0.58
CA ASN A 34 14.63 11.51 0.07
C ASN A 34 15.95 11.03 -0.53
N TYR A 35 16.08 9.72 -0.77
CA TYR A 35 17.23 9.13 -1.46
C TYR A 35 17.41 9.70 -2.87
N MET A 36 16.34 9.71 -3.67
CA MET A 36 16.37 10.22 -5.04
C MET A 36 16.59 11.73 -5.09
N SER A 37 16.14 12.49 -4.08
CA SER A 37 16.31 13.94 -4.05
C SER A 37 17.77 14.36 -4.13
N LYS A 38 18.68 13.62 -3.48
CA LYS A 38 20.11 13.90 -3.58
C LYS A 38 20.62 13.67 -5.01
N LEU A 39 20.30 12.52 -5.59
CA LEU A 39 20.72 12.15 -6.94
C LEU A 39 20.15 13.08 -8.02
N LEU A 40 18.90 13.50 -7.85
CA LEU A 40 18.23 14.42 -8.75
C LEU A 40 18.86 15.81 -8.71
N ARG A 41 19.24 16.30 -7.51
CA ARG A 41 20.00 17.56 -7.38
C ARG A 41 21.36 17.47 -8.04
N ASP A 42 22.07 16.36 -7.89
CA ASP A 42 23.36 16.13 -8.56
C ASP A 42 23.20 16.10 -10.10
N LYS A 43 22.03 15.69 -10.60
CA LYS A 43 21.65 15.74 -12.02
C LYS A 43 21.06 17.09 -12.47
N GLY A 44 20.99 18.10 -11.60
CA GLY A 44 20.50 19.46 -11.94
C GLY A 44 19.01 19.72 -11.65
N PHE A 45 18.25 18.71 -11.24
CA PHE A 45 16.84 18.85 -10.88
C PHE A 45 16.70 19.38 -9.44
N ILE A 46 16.54 20.70 -9.31
CA ILE A 46 16.55 21.39 -8.01
C ILE A 46 15.17 21.58 -7.37
N HIS A 47 14.11 21.56 -8.17
CA HIS A 47 12.72 21.69 -7.72
C HIS A 47 12.08 20.30 -7.69
N ILE A 48 12.06 19.68 -6.51
CA ILE A 48 11.52 18.33 -6.32
C ILE A 48 10.19 18.48 -5.57
N GLU A 49 9.13 17.92 -6.14
CA GLU A 49 7.81 17.99 -5.53
C GLU A 49 7.75 17.10 -4.27
N PRO A 50 7.18 17.59 -3.16
CA PRO A 50 7.14 16.84 -1.92
C PRO A 50 6.15 15.67 -1.96
N GLU A 51 5.17 15.73 -2.88
CA GLU A 51 4.08 14.78 -3.02
C GLU A 51 3.94 14.27 -4.46
N PRO A 52 3.32 13.09 -4.68
CA PRO A 52 3.04 12.57 -6.01
C PRO A 52 2.24 13.56 -6.85
N GLN A 53 2.55 13.63 -8.14
CA GLN A 53 1.93 14.58 -9.08
C GLN A 53 1.05 13.86 -10.08
N LYS A 54 -0.15 14.38 -10.33
CA LYS A 54 -1.04 13.85 -11.38
C LYS A 54 -0.77 14.56 -12.71
N ILE A 55 -0.06 13.90 -13.62
CA ILE A 55 0.34 14.45 -14.92
C ILE A 55 -0.30 13.62 -16.03
N ALA A 56 -1.09 14.28 -16.89
CA ALA A 56 -1.78 13.65 -18.02
C ALA A 56 -2.56 12.37 -17.62
N GLY A 57 -3.18 12.37 -16.43
CA GLY A 57 -3.97 11.25 -15.92
C GLY A 57 -3.18 10.12 -15.26
N TYR A 58 -1.86 10.23 -15.15
CA TYR A 58 -0.99 9.30 -14.43
C TYR A 58 -0.49 9.93 -13.13
N GLU A 59 -0.37 9.14 -12.08
CA GLU A 59 0.14 9.57 -10.77
C GLU A 59 1.63 9.23 -10.69
N ILE A 60 2.47 10.26 -10.73
CA ILE A 60 3.93 10.15 -10.74
C ILE A 60 4.42 10.26 -9.29
N ASP A 61 5.06 9.21 -8.78
CA ASP A 61 5.46 9.09 -7.37
C ASP A 61 6.53 10.13 -6.97
N ILE A 62 7.46 10.44 -7.88
CA ILE A 62 8.49 11.48 -7.73
C ILE A 62 8.56 12.32 -9.00
N TYR A 63 8.32 13.63 -8.86
CA TYR A 63 8.44 14.59 -9.96
C TYR A 63 9.41 15.70 -9.57
N ALA A 64 10.28 16.08 -10.50
CA ALA A 64 11.18 17.19 -10.30
C ALA A 64 11.42 17.97 -11.60
N THR A 65 11.88 19.21 -11.48
CA THR A 65 12.32 20.03 -12.61
C THR A 65 13.68 20.65 -12.31
N GLU A 66 14.42 20.94 -13.38
CA GLU A 66 15.57 21.84 -13.28
C GLU A 66 15.15 23.26 -12.90
N GLY A 67 16.15 24.11 -12.60
CA GLY A 67 15.95 25.53 -12.38
C GLY A 67 15.37 26.24 -13.60
N THR A 68 14.66 27.34 -13.39
CA THR A 68 14.04 28.10 -14.46
C THR A 68 15.07 28.70 -15.42
N ASN A 69 14.93 28.40 -16.70
CA ASN A 69 15.61 29.12 -17.77
C ASN A 69 14.67 30.19 -18.33
N ARG A 70 15.15 31.45 -18.41
CA ARG A 70 14.33 32.63 -18.75
C ARG A 70 13.61 32.56 -20.11
N THR A 71 14.00 31.64 -21.00
CA THR A 71 13.49 31.58 -22.38
C THR A 71 13.32 30.16 -22.93
N GLY A 72 13.41 29.13 -22.08
CA GLY A 72 13.65 27.75 -22.52
C GLY A 72 12.65 26.71 -22.03
N TYR A 73 12.79 25.52 -22.62
CA TYR A 73 12.24 24.30 -22.03
C TYR A 73 12.96 24.02 -20.70
N VAL A 74 12.20 23.64 -19.67
CA VAL A 74 12.74 23.22 -18.38
C VAL A 74 12.69 21.68 -18.34
N PRO A 75 13.85 21.00 -18.28
CA PRO A 75 13.89 19.56 -18.14
C PRO A 75 13.16 19.06 -16.90
N LYS A 76 12.49 17.91 -17.06
CA LYS A 76 11.66 17.28 -16.03
C LYS A 76 12.17 15.88 -15.72
N ALA A 77 12.10 15.50 -14.45
CA ALA A 77 12.35 14.14 -14.00
C ALA A 77 11.04 13.47 -13.58
N PHE A 78 10.82 12.25 -14.06
CA PHE A 78 9.65 11.42 -13.76
C PHE A 78 10.10 10.12 -13.10
N GLY A 79 9.63 9.90 -11.88
CA GLY A 79 10.03 8.76 -11.06
C GLY A 79 8.83 7.93 -10.62
N GLU A 80 8.93 6.62 -10.82
CA GLU A 80 7.98 5.65 -10.29
C GLU A 80 8.61 4.85 -9.14
N VAL A 81 7.89 4.67 -8.04
CA VAL A 81 8.39 3.97 -6.84
C VAL A 81 7.51 2.76 -6.54
N THR A 82 8.10 1.60 -6.27
CA THR A 82 7.32 0.41 -5.91
C THR A 82 7.92 -0.36 -4.76
N MET A 83 7.06 -0.80 -3.84
CA MET A 83 7.37 -1.82 -2.82
C MET A 83 6.74 -3.18 -3.14
N ILE A 84 6.09 -3.33 -4.29
CA ILE A 84 5.33 -4.55 -4.59
C ILE A 84 6.31 -5.72 -4.72
N LYS A 85 5.86 -6.93 -4.35
CA LYS A 85 6.57 -8.17 -4.67
C LYS A 85 6.81 -8.26 -6.19
N SER A 86 7.85 -8.99 -6.58
CA SER A 86 8.32 -9.10 -7.98
C SER A 86 7.22 -9.29 -9.04
N SER A 87 6.16 -10.06 -8.75
CA SER A 87 5.07 -10.31 -9.70
C SER A 87 4.30 -9.06 -10.13
N GLY A 88 4.24 -8.01 -9.30
CA GLY A 88 3.55 -6.76 -9.63
C GLY A 88 4.46 -5.69 -10.24
N ILE A 89 5.79 -5.84 -10.12
CA ILE A 89 6.74 -4.82 -10.57
C ILE A 89 6.75 -4.73 -12.09
N LYS A 90 6.77 -5.87 -12.79
CA LYS A 90 6.76 -5.89 -14.26
C LYS A 90 5.57 -5.10 -14.81
N ASN A 91 4.36 -5.36 -14.32
CA ASN A 91 3.15 -4.65 -14.75
C ASN A 91 3.22 -3.14 -14.45
N LYS A 92 3.84 -2.73 -13.34
CA LYS A 92 4.00 -1.31 -13.00
C LYS A 92 5.03 -0.64 -13.92
N ALA A 93 6.16 -1.29 -14.19
CA ALA A 93 7.16 -0.85 -15.16
C ALA A 93 6.57 -0.72 -16.57
N GLU A 94 5.79 -1.71 -17.03
CA GLU A 94 5.10 -1.64 -18.34
C GLU A 94 4.12 -0.47 -18.41
N LYS A 95 3.33 -0.23 -17.36
CA LYS A 95 2.39 0.90 -17.33
C LYS A 95 3.12 2.23 -17.39
N PHE A 96 4.20 2.37 -16.63
CA PHE A 96 5.01 3.58 -16.61
C PHE A 96 5.70 3.82 -17.96
N ALA A 97 6.34 2.80 -18.55
CA ALA A 97 6.94 2.86 -19.87
C ALA A 97 5.92 3.22 -20.97
N ASN A 98 4.74 2.58 -20.95
CA ASN A 98 3.65 2.89 -21.88
C ASN A 98 3.14 4.33 -21.72
N TRP A 99 3.09 4.85 -20.49
CA TRP A 99 2.72 6.23 -20.26
C TRP A 99 3.77 7.19 -20.83
N LEU A 100 5.06 6.97 -20.54
CA LEU A 100 6.17 7.75 -21.09
C LEU A 100 6.14 7.77 -22.62
N TYR A 101 5.97 6.59 -23.25
CA TYR A 101 5.84 6.47 -24.69
C TYR A 101 4.69 7.35 -25.24
N ARG A 102 3.50 7.30 -24.63
CA ARG A 102 2.36 8.14 -25.02
C ARG A 102 2.61 9.63 -24.78
N MET A 103 3.44 9.98 -23.82
CA MET A 103 3.76 11.36 -23.47
C MET A 103 4.95 11.93 -24.26
N ARG A 104 5.65 11.12 -25.06
CA ARG A 104 6.78 11.56 -25.88
C ARG A 104 6.39 12.76 -26.76
N GLY A 105 7.20 13.82 -26.68
CA GLY A 105 6.99 15.08 -27.41
C GLY A 105 5.98 16.04 -26.76
N ARG A 106 5.20 15.58 -25.77
CA ARG A 106 4.24 16.38 -25.01
C ARG A 106 4.80 16.69 -23.62
N GLU A 107 4.47 15.85 -22.65
CA GLU A 107 4.96 15.99 -21.26
C GLU A 107 6.37 15.44 -21.08
N TYR A 108 6.73 14.41 -21.85
CA TYR A 108 8.04 13.76 -21.77
C TYR A 108 8.86 14.02 -23.03
N LYS A 109 10.03 14.64 -22.91
CA LYS A 109 10.92 15.05 -24.00
C LYS A 109 12.37 14.65 -23.66
N PRO A 110 12.73 13.36 -23.82
CA PRO A 110 14.07 12.89 -23.47
C PRO A 110 15.17 13.61 -24.28
N ASN A 111 14.89 13.98 -25.52
CA ASN A 111 15.79 14.77 -26.36
C ASN A 111 16.00 16.22 -25.87
N LYS A 112 15.22 16.68 -24.89
CA LYS A 112 15.37 17.99 -24.25
C LYS A 112 15.85 17.87 -22.79
N GLY A 113 16.41 16.72 -22.41
CA GLY A 113 16.96 16.49 -21.09
C GLY A 113 15.98 15.93 -20.07
N ASP A 114 14.75 15.58 -20.47
CA ASP A 114 13.87 14.88 -19.53
C ASP A 114 14.44 13.53 -19.13
N TYR A 115 14.20 13.18 -17.87
CA TYR A 115 14.79 12.03 -17.23
C TYR A 115 13.69 11.14 -16.66
N ALA A 116 13.75 9.84 -16.94
CA ALA A 116 12.83 8.86 -16.39
C ALA A 116 13.58 7.83 -15.55
N PHE A 117 13.03 7.49 -14.38
CA PHE A 117 13.64 6.52 -13.49
C PHE A 117 12.60 5.69 -12.75
N PHE A 118 13.02 4.51 -12.29
CA PHE A 118 12.18 3.55 -11.60
C PHE A 118 12.89 3.06 -10.33
N VAL A 119 12.21 3.13 -9.19
CA VAL A 119 12.77 2.80 -7.88
C VAL A 119 12.07 1.58 -7.29
N CYS A 120 12.85 0.58 -6.87
CA CYS A 120 12.30 -0.63 -6.27
C CYS A 120 13.29 -1.36 -5.35
N PRO A 121 12.82 -2.29 -4.49
CA PRO A 121 13.70 -3.12 -3.69
C PRO A 121 14.65 -3.96 -4.54
N PRO A 122 15.91 -4.17 -4.10
CA PRO A 122 16.91 -4.92 -4.87
C PRO A 122 16.48 -6.35 -5.20
N THR A 123 15.72 -6.99 -4.30
CA THR A 123 15.31 -8.39 -4.40
C THR A 123 14.11 -8.62 -5.32
N SER A 124 13.51 -7.55 -5.85
CA SER A 124 12.21 -7.65 -6.53
C SER A 124 12.27 -7.53 -8.06
N VAL A 125 13.44 -7.22 -8.64
CA VAL A 125 13.58 -6.99 -10.08
C VAL A 125 13.83 -8.28 -10.84
N THR A 126 12.93 -8.61 -11.77
CA THR A 126 13.11 -9.73 -12.70
C THR A 126 13.88 -9.28 -13.95
N LYS A 127 14.53 -10.21 -14.66
CA LYS A 127 15.22 -9.92 -15.93
C LYS A 127 14.29 -9.23 -16.93
N GLY A 128 13.05 -9.72 -17.09
CA GLY A 128 12.08 -9.11 -18.00
C GLY A 128 11.69 -7.69 -17.61
N THR A 129 11.65 -7.36 -16.30
CA THR A 129 11.46 -5.97 -15.84
C THR A 129 12.63 -5.09 -16.26
N GLN A 130 13.86 -5.56 -16.07
CA GLN A 130 15.06 -4.82 -16.45
C GLN A 130 15.11 -4.57 -17.96
N GLU A 131 14.82 -5.57 -18.78
CA GLU A 131 14.74 -5.44 -20.25
C GLU A 131 13.70 -4.38 -20.68
N ILE A 132 12.54 -4.30 -20.01
CA ILE A 132 11.53 -3.26 -20.28
C ILE A 132 12.04 -1.86 -19.96
N LEU A 133 12.69 -1.69 -18.80
CA LEU A 133 13.18 -0.39 -18.36
C LEU A 133 14.31 0.11 -19.27
N GLU A 134 15.27 -0.76 -19.59
CA GLU A 134 16.39 -0.47 -20.49
C GLU A 134 15.90 -0.12 -21.91
N ALA A 135 14.95 -0.88 -22.46
CA ALA A 135 14.39 -0.63 -23.79
C ALA A 135 13.62 0.70 -23.92
N ASN A 136 13.28 1.35 -22.80
CA ASN A 136 12.52 2.60 -22.77
C ASN A 136 13.32 3.78 -22.20
N ASP A 137 14.64 3.64 -22.04
CA ASP A 137 15.54 4.64 -21.47
C ASP A 137 15.12 5.06 -20.04
N ILE A 138 14.67 4.09 -19.23
CA ILE A 138 14.26 4.31 -17.83
C ILE A 138 15.36 3.79 -16.91
N GLU A 139 15.96 4.68 -16.12
CA GLU A 139 17.06 4.32 -15.22
C GLU A 139 16.52 3.58 -13.96
N LEU A 140 17.08 2.40 -13.67
CA LEU A 140 16.66 1.57 -12.54
C LEU A 140 17.48 1.87 -11.29
N TYR A 141 16.80 2.23 -10.20
CA TYR A 141 17.40 2.37 -8.87
C TYR A 141 16.90 1.29 -7.93
N LYS A 142 17.85 0.46 -7.48
CA LYS A 142 17.61 -0.54 -6.44
C LYS A 142 17.78 0.14 -5.08
N PHE A 143 16.67 0.41 -4.40
CA PHE A 143 16.64 1.14 -3.14
C PHE A 143 16.07 0.27 -2.03
N GLN A 144 16.65 0.37 -0.84
CA GLN A 144 16.18 -0.33 0.35
C GLN A 144 16.09 0.68 1.50
N SER A 145 14.90 0.84 2.08
CA SER A 145 14.70 1.68 3.26
C SER A 145 15.03 0.90 4.53
N THR A 146 16.00 1.39 5.31
CA THR A 146 16.33 0.86 6.64
C THR A 146 15.15 1.04 7.61
N ASN A 147 14.44 2.17 7.55
CA ASN A 147 13.29 2.45 8.42
C ASN A 147 12.17 1.43 8.19
N VAL A 148 11.87 1.14 6.92
CA VAL A 148 10.84 0.17 6.53
C VAL A 148 11.29 -1.25 6.84
N GLN A 149 12.58 -1.59 6.65
CA GLN A 149 13.11 -2.88 7.08
C GLN A 149 12.94 -3.10 8.58
N GLU A 150 13.29 -2.09 9.38
CA GLU A 150 13.18 -2.16 10.82
C GLU A 150 11.72 -2.28 11.28
N LEU A 151 10.82 -1.51 10.66
CA LEU A 151 9.38 -1.63 10.90
C LEU A 151 8.86 -3.03 10.55
N LEU A 152 9.26 -3.58 9.40
CA LEU A 152 8.90 -4.94 9.01
C LEU A 152 9.49 -6.01 9.94
N ARG A 153 10.70 -5.77 10.48
CA ARG A 153 11.35 -6.64 11.47
C ARG A 153 10.55 -6.65 12.77
N GLN A 154 10.18 -5.48 13.30
CA GLN A 154 9.38 -5.35 14.52
C GLN A 154 7.97 -5.96 14.38
N ILE A 155 7.40 -5.96 13.19
CA ILE A 155 6.14 -6.65 12.89
C ILE A 155 6.32 -8.19 12.90
N LYS A 156 7.49 -8.69 12.48
CA LYS A 156 7.81 -10.13 12.40
C LYS A 156 8.35 -10.72 13.70
N GLU A 157 9.15 -9.97 14.45
CA GLU A 157 9.73 -10.35 15.73
C GLU A 157 8.66 -10.32 16.83
N LYS A 158 7.84 -11.36 16.84
CA LYS A 158 7.15 -11.81 18.04
C LYS A 158 8.15 -12.66 18.84
N PRO A 159 8.34 -12.44 20.15
CA PRO A 159 8.66 -13.55 21.04
C PRO A 159 7.50 -14.54 20.91
N SER A 160 7.75 -15.79 20.57
CA SER A 160 6.84 -16.84 21.00
C SER A 160 6.85 -16.79 22.52
N GLU A 161 5.78 -16.30 23.14
CA GLU A 161 5.53 -16.64 24.54
C GLU A 161 5.49 -18.17 24.57
N ALA A 162 6.50 -18.74 25.22
CA ALA A 162 6.64 -20.16 25.42
C ALA A 162 5.33 -20.67 26.04
N LEU A 163 4.70 -21.62 25.35
CA LEU A 163 3.76 -22.53 25.98
C LEU A 163 4.46 -23.08 27.24
N PRO A 164 3.82 -23.05 28.42
CA PRO A 164 4.37 -23.75 29.59
C PRO A 164 4.55 -25.22 29.22
N GLU A 165 5.81 -25.68 29.22
CA GLU A 165 6.12 -27.09 29.09
C GLU A 165 5.46 -27.85 30.25
N GLY A 166 4.67 -28.85 29.88
CA GLY A 166 4.44 -30.00 30.73
C GLY A 166 3.08 -30.10 31.39
N THR A 167 2.08 -30.54 30.62
CA THR A 167 1.16 -31.56 31.13
C THR A 167 1.06 -32.68 30.11
N LYS A 168 1.81 -33.75 30.33
CA LYS A 168 1.61 -35.04 29.66
C LYS A 168 0.34 -35.67 30.23
N ILE A 169 -0.67 -35.93 29.41
CA ILE A 169 -1.57 -37.09 29.59
C ILE A 169 -1.90 -37.66 28.20
N THR A 170 -1.88 -38.99 28.16
CA THR A 170 -1.86 -39.99 27.08
C THR A 170 -3.17 -40.15 26.29
N PRO A 171 -3.15 -40.92 25.17
CA PRO A 171 -4.22 -40.95 24.17
C PRO A 171 -5.28 -42.02 24.48
N GLU A 172 -6.55 -41.67 24.27
CA GLU A 172 -7.66 -42.62 24.12
C GLU A 172 -8.51 -42.22 22.90
N GLU A 173 -8.82 -43.23 22.09
CA GLU A 173 -9.53 -43.18 20.81
C GLU A 173 -11.05 -42.97 21.01
N GLU A 174 -11.70 -42.30 20.04
CA GLU A 174 -12.92 -42.76 19.32
C GLU A 174 -13.75 -41.59 18.74
N GLY A 175 -13.99 -41.64 17.42
CA GLY A 175 -15.25 -41.22 16.78
C GLY A 175 -15.49 -39.72 16.49
N GLY A 176 -15.89 -39.41 15.24
CA GLY A 176 -16.72 -38.23 14.95
C GLY A 176 -16.34 -37.46 13.68
N ALA A 177 -17.27 -37.43 12.72
CA ALA A 177 -17.22 -36.62 11.52
C ALA A 177 -17.55 -35.14 11.80
N GLY A 178 -16.90 -34.24 11.05
CA GLY A 178 -17.41 -32.90 10.77
C GLY A 178 -16.94 -31.77 11.68
N GLU A 179 -16.81 -30.61 11.03
CA GLU A 179 -16.85 -29.25 11.57
C GLU A 179 -15.51 -28.55 11.85
N GLU A 180 -15.33 -27.44 11.11
CA GLU A 180 -14.25 -26.47 11.16
C GLU A 180 -14.13 -25.90 12.58
N GLU A 181 -12.96 -26.02 13.20
CA GLU A 181 -12.72 -25.45 14.52
C GLU A 181 -12.67 -23.92 14.46
N VAL A 182 -13.72 -23.36 15.02
CA VAL A 182 -14.02 -21.94 15.24
C VAL A 182 -13.03 -21.35 16.24
N LEU A 183 -12.14 -20.48 15.77
CA LEU A 183 -11.32 -19.63 16.63
C LEU A 183 -12.18 -18.49 17.21
N PHE A 184 -12.72 -18.71 18.40
CA PHE A 184 -13.29 -17.65 19.23
C PHE A 184 -12.21 -16.66 19.65
N VAL A 185 -12.25 -15.44 19.11
CA VAL A 185 -11.52 -14.29 19.64
C VAL A 185 -12.54 -13.23 20.05
N LYS A 186 -12.50 -12.94 21.36
CA LYS A 186 -13.28 -11.96 22.11
C LYS A 186 -13.86 -10.80 21.27
N GLU A 187 -15.19 -10.78 21.26
CA GLU A 187 -16.13 -9.97 20.50
C GLU A 187 -15.80 -8.47 20.38
N SER A 188 -15.96 -7.94 19.16
CA SER A 188 -16.61 -6.64 19.02
C SER A 188 -18.04 -6.78 19.56
N LYS A 189 -18.48 -5.88 20.45
CA LYS A 189 -19.83 -5.83 21.05
C LYS A 189 -20.99 -5.96 20.02
N TYR A 190 -20.68 -5.75 18.75
CA TYR A 190 -21.60 -5.80 17.63
C TYR A 190 -21.09 -6.78 16.56
N SER A 191 -22.01 -7.55 16.01
CA SER A 191 -21.86 -8.44 14.86
C SER A 191 -22.03 -7.66 13.54
N LEU A 192 -21.69 -8.29 12.41
CA LEU A 192 -21.94 -7.69 11.09
C LEU A 192 -23.41 -7.38 10.83
N GLN A 193 -24.33 -8.17 11.41
CA GLN A 193 -25.77 -8.00 11.23
C GLN A 193 -26.32 -6.78 11.98
N ASP A 194 -25.59 -6.27 12.97
CA ASP A 194 -25.96 -5.06 13.71
C ASP A 194 -25.74 -3.79 12.90
N VAL A 195 -25.04 -3.87 11.76
CA VAL A 195 -24.82 -2.74 10.85
C VAL A 195 -26.06 -2.52 9.97
N PRO A 196 -26.73 -1.34 10.05
CA PRO A 196 -27.90 -1.04 9.23
C PRO A 196 -27.66 -1.29 7.74
N GLY A 197 -28.50 -2.15 7.17
CA GLY A 197 -28.43 -2.56 5.78
C GLY A 197 -27.65 -3.85 5.52
N ILE A 198 -27.07 -4.49 6.54
CA ILE A 198 -26.51 -5.85 6.45
C ILE A 198 -27.50 -6.83 7.07
N GLY A 199 -28.30 -7.51 6.24
CA GLY A 199 -29.13 -8.63 6.67
C GLY A 199 -28.36 -9.96 6.70
N PRO A 200 -28.97 -11.07 7.19
CA PRO A 200 -28.33 -12.38 7.29
C PRO A 200 -27.69 -12.86 5.98
N ALA A 201 -28.39 -12.68 4.85
CA ALA A 201 -27.90 -13.06 3.52
C ALA A 201 -26.68 -12.26 3.06
N TYR A 202 -26.50 -11.02 3.53
CA TYR A 202 -25.29 -10.23 3.23
C TYR A 202 -24.17 -10.53 4.22
N ALA A 203 -24.49 -10.81 5.48
CA ALA A 203 -23.51 -11.25 6.46
C ALA A 203 -22.84 -12.57 6.05
N GLU A 204 -23.61 -13.54 5.55
CA GLU A 204 -23.08 -14.81 5.03
C GLU A 204 -22.12 -14.57 3.85
N LYS A 205 -22.52 -13.74 2.88
CA LYS A 205 -21.67 -13.37 1.74
C LYS A 205 -20.37 -12.66 2.16
N LEU A 206 -20.44 -11.80 3.19
CA LEU A 206 -19.28 -11.13 3.76
C LEU A 206 -18.35 -12.15 4.44
N ASN A 207 -18.91 -13.09 5.20
CA ASN A 207 -18.18 -14.18 5.82
C ASN A 207 -17.46 -15.04 4.78
N THR A 208 -18.14 -15.47 3.71
CA THR A 208 -17.52 -16.23 2.61
C THR A 208 -16.40 -15.44 1.93
N ALA A 209 -16.50 -14.11 1.89
CA ALA A 209 -15.46 -13.23 1.39
C ALA A 209 -14.37 -12.88 2.43
N GLY A 210 -14.34 -13.55 3.58
CA GLY A 210 -13.33 -13.37 4.63
C GLY A 210 -13.50 -12.09 5.44
N ILE A 211 -14.70 -11.53 5.50
CA ILE A 211 -15.07 -10.40 6.36
C ILE A 211 -15.98 -10.95 7.45
N HIS A 212 -15.42 -11.16 8.65
CA HIS A 212 -16.15 -11.81 9.75
C HIS A 212 -16.57 -10.82 10.84
N THR A 213 -15.86 -9.70 10.96
CA THR A 213 -16.10 -8.70 11.99
C THR A 213 -16.34 -7.32 11.41
N ILE A 214 -16.93 -6.42 12.23
CA ILE A 214 -17.04 -4.99 11.88
C ILE A 214 -15.66 -4.38 11.58
N LYS A 215 -14.62 -4.81 12.30
CA LYS A 215 -13.24 -4.36 12.05
C LYS A 215 -12.75 -4.79 10.67
N ASP A 216 -13.05 -6.03 10.25
CA ASP A 216 -12.71 -6.51 8.92
C ASP A 216 -13.45 -5.71 7.84
N LEU A 217 -14.72 -5.41 8.07
CA LEU A 217 -15.52 -4.58 7.16
C LEU A 217 -14.90 -3.17 7.03
N LEU A 218 -14.47 -2.58 8.15
CA LEU A 218 -13.81 -1.27 8.16
C LEU A 218 -12.42 -1.29 7.51
N ALA A 219 -11.69 -2.39 7.61
CA ALA A 219 -10.35 -2.55 7.07
C ALA A 219 -10.32 -3.02 5.60
N CYS A 220 -11.43 -3.56 5.08
CA CYS A 220 -11.44 -4.17 3.75
C CYS A 220 -11.26 -3.16 2.60
N ASN A 221 -10.63 -3.61 1.52
CA ASN A 221 -10.55 -2.85 0.27
C ASN A 221 -11.87 -2.99 -0.50
N VAL A 222 -12.71 -1.96 -0.40
CA VAL A 222 -14.06 -1.95 -0.96
C VAL A 222 -14.10 -2.23 -2.46
N LYS A 223 -13.12 -1.74 -3.24
CA LYS A 223 -13.09 -1.95 -4.70
C LYS A 223 -12.75 -3.39 -5.09
N MET A 224 -11.96 -4.07 -4.27
CA MET A 224 -11.61 -5.48 -4.47
C MET A 224 -12.75 -6.39 -3.99
N LYS A 225 -13.24 -6.15 -2.77
CA LYS A 225 -14.30 -6.96 -2.18
C LYS A 225 -15.64 -6.86 -2.90
N ALA A 226 -15.97 -5.70 -3.48
CA ALA A 226 -17.15 -5.57 -4.34
C ALA A 226 -17.09 -6.44 -5.62
N LYS A 227 -15.89 -6.84 -6.06
CA LYS A 227 -15.72 -7.75 -7.21
C LYS A 227 -15.82 -9.21 -6.80
N GLU A 228 -15.42 -9.53 -5.57
CA GLU A 228 -15.47 -10.89 -5.01
C GLU A 228 -16.88 -11.25 -4.51
N ILE A 229 -17.65 -10.26 -4.03
CA ILE A 229 -18.96 -10.49 -3.43
C ILE A 229 -20.08 -10.25 -4.46
N HIS A 230 -20.69 -11.33 -4.94
CA HIS A 230 -21.76 -11.25 -5.93
C HIS A 230 -23.02 -10.54 -5.38
N GLY A 231 -23.44 -9.47 -6.07
CA GLY A 231 -24.60 -8.65 -5.71
C GLY A 231 -24.32 -7.56 -4.67
N VAL A 232 -23.05 -7.31 -4.31
CA VAL A 232 -22.67 -6.23 -3.39
C VAL A 232 -21.78 -5.23 -4.12
N GLY A 233 -22.33 -4.02 -4.36
CA GLY A 233 -21.59 -2.93 -4.99
C GLY A 233 -20.67 -2.18 -4.02
N VAL A 234 -19.70 -1.44 -4.61
CA VAL A 234 -18.80 -0.52 -3.88
C VAL A 234 -19.58 0.47 -3.01
N GLY A 235 -20.71 0.98 -3.52
CA GLY A 235 -21.58 1.90 -2.77
C GLY A 235 -22.16 1.28 -1.49
N SER A 236 -22.63 0.03 -1.57
CA SER A 236 -23.20 -0.69 -0.42
C SER A 236 -22.15 -0.92 0.66
N LEU A 237 -20.96 -1.38 0.29
CA LEU A 237 -19.84 -1.58 1.23
C LEU A 237 -19.38 -0.27 1.87
N ASN A 238 -19.33 0.84 1.13
CA ASN A 238 -18.99 2.15 1.70
C ASN A 238 -20.07 2.62 2.69
N LYS A 239 -21.35 2.45 2.37
CA LYS A 239 -22.47 2.77 3.26
C LYS A 239 -22.42 1.95 4.54
N TRP A 240 -22.15 0.64 4.42
CA TRP A 240 -22.00 -0.23 5.58
C TRP A 240 -20.78 0.13 6.43
N ARG A 241 -19.64 0.53 5.82
CA ARG A 241 -18.48 1.04 6.56
C ARG A 241 -18.79 2.32 7.32
N GLN A 242 -19.61 3.21 6.76
CA GLN A 242 -20.03 4.43 7.44
C GLN A 242 -20.91 4.11 8.65
N ASN A 243 -21.93 3.26 8.48
CA ASN A 243 -22.81 2.84 9.56
C ASN A 243 -22.06 2.06 10.66
N ALA A 244 -21.11 1.20 10.26
CA ALA A 244 -20.22 0.50 11.16
C ALA A 244 -19.35 1.43 12.03
N ARG A 245 -18.95 2.60 11.51
CA ARG A 245 -18.22 3.60 12.31
C ARG A 245 -19.10 4.22 13.38
N GLN A 246 -20.34 4.56 13.02
CA GLN A 246 -21.31 5.17 13.94
C GLN A 246 -21.59 4.26 15.14
N ILE A 247 -21.81 2.97 14.91
CA ILE A 247 -22.08 1.98 15.98
C ILE A 247 -20.87 1.76 16.90
N MET A 248 -19.66 1.96 16.37
CA MET A 248 -18.42 1.85 17.17
C MET A 248 -18.14 3.12 17.98
N GLU A 249 -18.81 4.23 17.67
CA GLU A 249 -18.69 5.53 18.34
C GLU A 249 -19.83 5.80 19.35
N GLU A 250 -20.87 4.97 19.36
CA GLU A 250 -22.01 4.96 20.31
C GLU A 250 -21.77 4.05 21.54
#